data_AF-A0A9C9MJW7-F1
#
_entry.id   AF-A0A9C9MJW7-F1
#
_cell.length_a   1.000
_cell.length_b   1.000
_cell.length_c   1.000
_cell.angle_alpha   90.00
_cell.angle_beta   90.00
_cell.angle_gamma   90.00
#
_symmetry.space_group_name_H-M   'P 1'
#
loop_
_entity.id
_entity.type
_entity.pdbx_description
1 polymer ?
#
loop_
_entity_poly.entity_id
_entity_poly.type
_entity_poly.pdbx_seq_one_letter_code
_entity_poly.pdbx_strand_id
1 'polypeptide(L)'
;DMAVIAPSAFNLQPWRILAVKTDSSKQKLLNLANKQEKISDASVTLILIGDKDGYAESNPVWNEMLKSVSGNNEMVEGAKQAAAFLYGSSEERKLKFAESNVGLLAMSLMIAAKEYGVDSHPMSGIDFDGIHKEFGLKNSETVVMLICLGYFDASKQLYPRRPRRLYKEITTII
;
A
#
# COMPACT_ATOMS: atom_id res chain seq x y z
N ASP A 1 12.75 0.56 6.13
CA ASP A 1 13.50 -0.56 5.52
C ASP A 1 12.82 -1.91 5.69
N MET A 2 12.47 -2.36 6.89
CA MET A 2 11.80 -3.67 7.04
C MET A 2 10.48 -3.79 6.27
N ALA A 3 9.66 -2.73 6.21
CA ALA A 3 8.36 -2.80 5.54
C ALA A 3 8.47 -3.13 4.04
N VAL A 4 9.50 -2.61 3.36
CA VAL A 4 9.62 -2.69 1.89
C VAL A 4 10.17 -4.03 1.39
N ILE A 5 10.51 -4.96 2.29
CA ILE A 5 10.83 -6.35 1.93
C ILE A 5 9.58 -7.18 1.57
N ALA A 6 8.39 -6.56 1.64
CA ALA A 6 7.15 -7.19 1.22
C ALA A 6 7.27 -7.70 -0.23
N PRO A 7 6.75 -8.91 -0.53
CA PRO A 7 6.75 -9.40 -1.90
C PRO A 7 5.79 -8.58 -2.76
N SER A 8 6.08 -8.54 -4.05
CA SER A 8 5.17 -8.02 -5.08
C SER A 8 5.22 -8.88 -6.34
N ALA A 9 4.16 -8.86 -7.11
CA ALA A 9 4.07 -9.53 -8.39
C ALA A 9 5.26 -9.14 -9.30
N PHE A 10 6.00 -10.13 -9.80
CA PHE A 10 7.22 -9.94 -10.60
C PHE A 10 8.29 -9.03 -9.95
N ASN A 11 8.20 -8.82 -8.62
CA ASN A 11 8.98 -7.83 -7.88
C ASN A 11 8.76 -6.36 -8.31
N LEU A 12 7.65 -6.06 -9.00
CA LEU A 12 7.40 -4.75 -9.64
C LEU A 12 7.20 -3.59 -8.66
N GLN A 13 6.91 -3.89 -7.40
CA GLN A 13 6.78 -2.91 -6.32
C GLN A 13 5.92 -1.70 -6.72
N PRO A 14 4.66 -1.90 -7.18
CA PRO A 14 3.83 -0.85 -7.78
C PRO A 14 3.21 0.05 -6.70
N TRP A 15 4.03 0.55 -5.79
CA TRP A 15 3.60 1.29 -4.61
C TRP A 15 4.41 2.57 -4.42
N ARG A 16 3.73 3.57 -3.85
CA ARG A 16 4.34 4.82 -3.38
C ARG A 16 3.74 5.17 -2.03
N ILE A 17 4.53 5.80 -1.17
CA ILE A 17 4.08 6.27 0.14
C ILE A 17 4.23 7.78 0.19
N LEU A 18 3.16 8.49 0.56
CA LEU A 18 3.26 9.89 0.99
C LEU A 18 3.20 9.95 2.51
N ALA A 19 4.24 10.51 3.13
CA ALA A 19 4.30 10.73 4.57
C ALA A 19 3.78 12.13 4.93
N VAL A 20 2.58 12.20 5.49
CA VAL A 20 1.90 13.44 5.89
C VAL A 20 2.27 13.76 7.34
N LYS A 21 3.11 14.79 7.53
CA LYS A 21 3.69 15.15 8.84
C LYS A 21 3.32 16.54 9.35
N THR A 22 3.25 17.54 8.49
CA THR A 22 3.03 18.94 8.91
C THR A 22 1.57 19.16 9.29
N ASP A 23 1.30 20.06 10.24
CA ASP A 23 -0.06 20.36 10.69
C ASP A 23 -0.96 20.80 9.53
N SER A 24 -0.45 21.62 8.62
CA SER A 24 -1.19 22.03 7.41
C SER A 24 -1.56 20.83 6.52
N SER A 25 -0.62 19.90 6.30
CA SER A 25 -0.88 18.70 5.48
C SER A 25 -1.83 17.72 6.16
N LYS A 26 -1.71 17.56 7.49
CA LYS A 26 -2.64 16.76 8.29
C LYS A 26 -4.04 17.37 8.30
N GLN A 27 -4.16 18.70 8.38
CA GLN A 27 -5.45 19.38 8.36
C GLN A 27 -6.18 19.19 7.02
N LYS A 28 -5.44 19.25 5.89
CA LYS A 28 -5.97 18.92 4.56
C LYS A 28 -6.47 17.48 4.52
N LEU A 29 -5.66 16.52 4.96
CA LEU A 29 -6.02 15.10 4.98
C LEU A 29 -7.22 14.82 5.91
N LEU A 30 -7.27 15.46 7.08
CA LEU A 30 -8.35 15.33 8.06
C LEU A 30 -9.72 15.73 7.47
N ASN A 31 -9.73 16.77 6.64
CA ASN A 31 -10.95 17.23 5.94
C ASN A 31 -11.49 16.19 4.95
N LEU A 32 -10.61 15.30 4.45
CA LEU A 32 -10.91 14.27 3.47
C LEU A 32 -11.05 12.87 4.10
N ALA A 33 -11.08 12.78 5.44
CA ALA A 33 -11.05 11.50 6.15
C ALA A 33 -12.05 11.47 7.31
N ASN A 34 -13.24 12.03 7.09
CA ASN A 34 -14.34 12.03 8.07
C ASN A 34 -13.94 12.63 9.44
N LYS A 35 -12.98 13.56 9.46
CA LYS A 35 -12.51 14.24 10.68
C LYS A 35 -12.03 13.29 11.78
N GLN A 36 -11.46 12.14 11.41
CA GLN A 36 -10.92 11.18 12.36
C GLN A 36 -9.67 11.73 13.07
N GLU A 37 -9.78 12.07 14.35
CA GLU A 37 -8.73 12.74 15.17
C GLU A 37 -7.38 12.00 15.20
N LYS A 38 -7.38 10.68 15.01
CA LYS A 38 -6.15 9.89 14.87
C LYS A 38 -5.20 10.38 13.77
N ILE A 39 -5.67 11.12 12.76
CA ILE A 39 -4.82 11.74 11.74
C ILE A 39 -4.03 12.93 12.31
N SER A 40 -4.68 13.77 13.12
CA SER A 40 -4.01 14.88 13.81
C SER A 40 -3.07 14.38 14.91
N ASP A 41 -3.53 13.40 15.70
CA ASP A 41 -2.80 12.86 16.85
C ASP A 41 -1.56 12.05 16.44
N ALA A 42 -1.61 11.34 15.32
CA ALA A 42 -0.50 10.52 14.85
C ALA A 42 0.73 11.37 14.55
N SER A 43 1.93 10.87 14.87
CA SER A 43 3.19 11.56 14.52
C SER A 43 3.35 11.70 13.01
N VAL A 44 2.88 10.71 12.24
CA VAL A 44 2.81 10.74 10.78
C VAL A 44 1.61 9.94 10.30
N THR A 45 0.92 10.42 9.27
CA THR A 45 -0.06 9.61 8.54
C THR A 45 0.48 9.28 7.16
N LEU A 46 0.48 8.00 6.80
CA LEU A 46 0.91 7.54 5.49
C LEU A 46 -0.29 7.43 4.57
N ILE A 47 -0.18 7.98 3.36
CA ILE A 47 -1.09 7.66 2.25
C ILE A 47 -0.39 6.56 1.44
N LEU A 48 -0.97 5.36 1.44
CA LEU A 48 -0.48 4.26 0.62
C LEU A 48 -1.13 4.34 -0.76
N ILE A 49 -0.28 4.39 -1.78
CA ILE A 49 -0.66 4.63 -3.16
C ILE A 49 -0.22 3.42 -3.99
N GLY A 50 -1.10 2.92 -4.84
CA GLY A 50 -0.79 1.89 -5.81
C GLY A 50 -0.72 2.46 -7.23
N ASP A 51 0.23 2.01 -8.04
CA ASP A 51 0.34 2.36 -9.45
C ASP A 51 -0.31 1.26 -10.32
N LYS A 52 -1.45 1.59 -10.92
CA LYS A 52 -2.21 0.71 -11.82
C LYS A 52 -1.40 0.27 -13.03
N ASP A 53 -0.48 1.10 -13.48
CA ASP A 53 0.38 0.83 -14.64
C ASP A 53 1.80 0.40 -14.21
N GLY A 54 2.00 0.04 -12.93
CA GLY A 54 3.32 -0.35 -12.40
C GLY A 54 3.93 -1.60 -13.05
N TYR A 55 3.19 -2.33 -13.90
CA TYR A 55 3.71 -3.42 -14.71
C TYR A 55 4.31 -2.97 -16.05
N ALA A 56 4.20 -1.68 -16.40
CA ALA A 56 4.67 -1.15 -17.68
C ALA A 56 6.17 -1.41 -17.90
N GLU A 57 6.59 -1.42 -19.18
CA GLU A 57 7.97 -1.67 -19.58
C GLU A 57 8.96 -0.65 -19.00
N SER A 58 8.48 0.55 -18.66
CA SER A 58 9.28 1.61 -18.03
C SER A 58 9.63 1.34 -16.56
N ASN A 59 9.08 0.29 -15.93
CA ASN A 59 9.41 -0.04 -14.55
C ASN A 59 10.89 -0.45 -14.44
N PRO A 60 11.69 0.20 -13.57
CA PRO A 60 13.11 -0.09 -13.42
C PRO A 60 13.43 -1.53 -12.98
N VAL A 61 12.48 -2.23 -12.35
CA VAL A 61 12.63 -3.63 -11.93
C VAL A 61 12.95 -4.55 -13.09
N TRP A 62 12.53 -4.24 -14.32
CA TRP A 62 12.90 -5.04 -15.48
C TRP A 62 14.42 -5.03 -15.75
N ASN A 63 15.09 -3.90 -15.51
CA ASN A 63 16.54 -3.81 -15.62
C ASN A 63 17.24 -4.56 -14.48
N GLU A 64 16.64 -4.58 -13.28
CA GLU A 64 17.13 -5.35 -12.14
C GLU A 64 16.99 -6.86 -12.38
N MET A 65 15.86 -7.28 -12.94
CA MET A 65 15.59 -8.65 -13.36
C MET A 65 16.58 -9.11 -14.44
N LEU A 66 16.89 -8.26 -15.42
CA LEU A 66 17.89 -8.58 -16.45
C LEU A 66 19.25 -8.90 -15.84
N LYS A 67 19.65 -8.15 -14.79
CA LYS A 67 20.90 -8.41 -14.06
C LYS A 67 20.83 -9.72 -13.27
N SER A 68 19.70 -10.00 -12.60
CA SER A 68 19.55 -11.20 -11.77
C SER A 68 19.53 -12.50 -12.59
N VAL A 69 19.16 -12.42 -13.87
CA VAL A 69 19.14 -13.55 -14.80
C VAL A 69 20.29 -13.53 -15.81
N SER A 70 21.42 -12.93 -15.40
CA SER A 70 22.68 -12.94 -16.15
C SER A 70 22.57 -12.42 -17.59
N GLY A 71 21.72 -11.41 -17.82
CA GLY A 71 21.56 -10.77 -19.13
C GLY A 71 20.65 -11.51 -20.12
N ASN A 72 19.86 -12.49 -19.68
CA ASN A 72 18.91 -13.18 -20.55
C ASN A 72 17.72 -12.27 -20.93
N ASN A 73 17.85 -11.56 -22.06
CA ASN A 73 16.82 -10.65 -22.57
C ASN A 73 15.51 -11.37 -22.92
N GLU A 74 15.57 -12.56 -23.53
CA GLU A 74 14.37 -13.31 -23.93
C GLU A 74 13.49 -13.62 -22.71
N MET A 75 14.10 -13.99 -21.59
CA MET A 75 13.38 -14.25 -20.34
C MET A 75 12.68 -12.98 -19.81
N VAL A 76 13.35 -11.83 -19.85
CA VAL A 76 12.79 -10.56 -19.37
C VAL A 76 11.67 -10.08 -20.29
N GLU A 77 11.83 -10.19 -21.60
CA GLU A 77 10.77 -9.83 -22.56
C GLU A 77 9.54 -10.74 -22.41
N GLY A 78 9.73 -12.04 -22.21
CA GLY A 78 8.63 -12.96 -21.86
C GLY A 78 7.92 -12.57 -20.57
N ALA A 79 8.67 -12.18 -19.53
CA ALA A 79 8.09 -11.72 -18.26
C ALA A 79 7.29 -10.41 -18.41
N LYS A 80 7.79 -9.45 -19.20
CA LYS A 80 7.07 -8.20 -19.52
C LYS A 80 5.75 -8.48 -20.22
N GLN A 81 5.75 -9.33 -21.25
CA GLN A 81 4.54 -9.71 -21.98
C GLN A 81 3.53 -10.42 -21.06
N ALA A 82 4.01 -11.33 -20.21
CA ALA A 82 3.16 -12.01 -19.24
C ALA A 82 2.55 -11.02 -18.23
N ALA A 83 3.33 -10.09 -17.69
CA ALA A 83 2.83 -9.07 -16.77
C ALA A 83 1.80 -8.15 -17.44
N ALA A 84 2.07 -7.68 -18.66
CA ALA A 84 1.14 -6.87 -19.43
C ALA A 84 -0.18 -7.60 -19.70
N PHE A 85 -0.12 -8.89 -20.04
CA PHE A 85 -1.31 -9.71 -20.24
C PHE A 85 -2.11 -9.91 -18.93
N LEU A 86 -1.43 -10.22 -17.83
CA LEU A 86 -2.08 -10.51 -16.55
C LEU A 86 -2.79 -9.29 -15.95
N TYR A 87 -2.15 -8.12 -16.03
CA TYR A 87 -2.57 -6.93 -15.30
C TYR A 87 -3.17 -5.84 -16.19
N GLY A 88 -2.73 -5.73 -17.45
CA GLY A 88 -3.13 -4.65 -18.35
C GLY A 88 -4.39 -4.88 -19.17
N SER A 89 -4.99 -6.07 -19.11
CA SER A 89 -6.09 -6.43 -20.01
C SER A 89 -7.45 -5.82 -19.66
N SER A 90 -7.61 -5.21 -18.48
CA SER A 90 -8.81 -4.46 -18.08
C SER A 90 -8.49 -3.52 -16.91
N GLU A 91 -9.28 -2.44 -16.74
CA GLU A 91 -9.10 -1.54 -15.59
C GLU A 91 -9.29 -2.24 -14.24
N GLU A 92 -10.20 -3.23 -14.17
CA GLU A 92 -10.37 -4.06 -12.97
C GLU A 92 -9.09 -4.80 -12.60
N ARG A 93 -8.39 -5.38 -13.58
CA ARG A 93 -7.12 -6.10 -13.34
C ARG A 93 -6.00 -5.17 -12.92
N LYS A 94 -5.93 -3.98 -13.51
CA LYS A 94 -4.96 -2.95 -13.11
C LYS A 94 -5.19 -2.48 -11.68
N LEU A 95 -6.46 -2.23 -11.32
CA LEU A 95 -6.82 -1.85 -9.95
C LEU A 95 -6.49 -2.97 -8.97
N LYS A 96 -6.88 -4.21 -9.28
CA LYS A 96 -6.54 -5.39 -8.46
C LYS A 96 -5.04 -5.55 -8.28
N PHE A 97 -4.25 -5.33 -9.33
CA PHE A 97 -2.79 -5.37 -9.28
C PHE A 97 -2.24 -4.33 -8.29
N ALA A 98 -2.65 -3.07 -8.41
CA ALA A 98 -2.24 -2.00 -7.50
C ALA A 98 -2.62 -2.31 -6.04
N GLU A 99 -3.89 -2.62 -5.78
CA GLU A 99 -4.40 -2.82 -4.41
C GLU A 99 -3.83 -4.07 -3.74
N SER A 100 -3.72 -5.19 -4.46
CA SER A 100 -3.22 -6.45 -3.88
C SER A 100 -1.76 -6.30 -3.42
N ASN A 101 -0.92 -5.67 -4.25
CA ASN A 101 0.49 -5.45 -3.92
C ASN A 101 0.63 -4.44 -2.77
N VAL A 102 -0.10 -3.32 -2.79
CA VAL A 102 -0.07 -2.35 -1.69
C VAL A 102 -0.61 -2.94 -0.39
N GLY A 103 -1.58 -3.85 -0.43
CA GLY A 103 -2.07 -4.57 0.75
C GLY A 103 -0.98 -5.40 1.44
N LEU A 104 -0.10 -6.04 0.67
CA LEU A 104 1.07 -6.78 1.20
C LEU A 104 2.04 -5.82 1.91
N LEU A 105 2.38 -4.70 1.26
CA LEU A 105 3.21 -3.65 1.86
C LEU A 105 2.57 -3.07 3.13
N ALA A 106 1.26 -2.80 3.11
CA ALA A 106 0.53 -2.24 4.24
C ALA A 106 0.63 -3.12 5.48
N MET A 107 0.42 -4.44 5.33
CA MET A 107 0.55 -5.38 6.43
C MET A 107 2.00 -5.48 6.93
N SER A 108 2.96 -5.57 6.00
CA SER A 108 4.39 -5.57 6.33
C SER A 108 4.79 -4.32 7.12
N LEU A 109 4.27 -3.15 6.73
CA LEU A 109 4.49 -1.89 7.42
C LEU A 109 3.94 -1.89 8.85
N MET A 110 2.72 -2.38 9.05
CA MET A 110 2.12 -2.43 10.39
C MET A 110 2.86 -3.40 11.33
N ILE A 111 3.32 -4.55 10.82
CA ILE A 111 4.16 -5.49 11.59
C ILE A 111 5.50 -4.84 11.94
N ALA A 112 6.16 -4.22 10.95
CA ALA A 112 7.42 -3.54 11.16
C ALA A 112 7.29 -2.40 12.18
N ALA A 113 6.25 -1.57 12.06
CA ALA A 113 5.99 -0.50 13.02
C ALA A 113 5.87 -1.06 14.45
N LYS A 114 5.13 -2.18 14.63
CA LYS A 114 4.95 -2.77 15.95
C LYS A 114 6.25 -3.31 16.54
N GLU A 115 7.13 -3.89 15.72
CA GLU A 115 8.46 -4.34 16.13
C GLU A 115 9.31 -3.18 16.68
N TYR A 116 9.18 -1.99 16.08
CA TYR A 116 9.86 -0.78 16.55
C TYR A 116 9.12 -0.04 17.68
N GLY A 117 8.09 -0.65 18.29
CA GLY A 117 7.31 -0.03 19.37
C GLY A 117 6.38 1.10 18.92
N VAL A 118 6.11 1.21 17.61
CA VAL A 118 5.20 2.19 17.02
C VAL A 118 3.85 1.51 16.78
N ASP A 119 2.77 2.14 17.24
CA ASP A 119 1.42 1.67 16.97
C ASP A 119 0.90 2.23 15.65
N SER A 120 0.06 1.43 14.98
CA SER A 120 -0.46 1.74 13.65
C SER A 120 -1.96 1.59 13.58
N HIS A 121 -2.60 2.39 12.72
CA HIS A 121 -4.04 2.31 12.48
C HIS A 121 -4.35 2.48 10.98
N PRO A 122 -4.73 1.40 10.27
CA PRO A 122 -5.11 1.47 8.87
C PRO A 122 -6.54 2.02 8.70
N MET A 123 -6.78 2.75 7.60
CA MET A 123 -8.07 3.42 7.35
C MET A 123 -8.47 3.40 5.88
N SER A 124 -9.73 3.08 5.61
CA SER A 124 -10.39 3.21 4.30
C SER A 124 -11.64 4.10 4.32
N GLY A 125 -12.07 4.58 5.48
CA GLY A 125 -13.17 5.54 5.61
C GLY A 125 -12.72 6.95 5.23
N ILE A 126 -12.40 7.17 3.96
CA ILE A 126 -11.77 8.38 3.41
C ILE A 126 -12.38 8.75 2.06
N ASP A 127 -12.21 10.00 1.65
CA ASP A 127 -12.51 10.50 0.30
C ASP A 127 -11.31 10.20 -0.62
N PHE A 128 -11.37 9.08 -1.32
CA PHE A 128 -10.29 8.60 -2.19
C PHE A 128 -9.98 9.59 -3.33
N ASP A 129 -11.02 10.10 -4.01
CA ASP A 129 -10.87 11.03 -5.13
C ASP A 129 -10.38 12.40 -4.65
N GLY A 130 -10.90 12.87 -3.52
CA GLY A 130 -10.45 14.10 -2.88
C GLY A 130 -8.97 14.02 -2.49
N ILE A 131 -8.52 12.91 -1.91
CA ILE A 131 -7.10 12.71 -1.56
C ILE A 131 -6.24 12.60 -2.81
N HIS A 132 -6.69 11.88 -3.83
CA HIS A 132 -5.99 11.77 -5.12
C HIS A 132 -5.71 13.15 -5.70
N LYS A 133 -6.73 14.01 -5.75
CA LYS A 133 -6.62 15.38 -6.25
C LYS A 133 -5.78 16.28 -5.34
N GLU A 134 -6.06 16.32 -4.04
CA GLU A 134 -5.40 17.23 -3.08
C GLU A 134 -3.89 16.99 -2.99
N PHE A 135 -3.46 15.74 -3.15
CA PHE A 135 -2.06 15.35 -3.06
C PHE A 135 -1.39 15.15 -4.44
N GLY A 136 -2.06 15.51 -5.53
CA GLY A 136 -1.49 15.57 -6.87
C GLY A 136 -1.02 14.22 -7.41
N LEU A 137 -1.82 13.16 -7.20
CA LEU A 137 -1.51 11.83 -7.72
C LEU A 137 -1.64 11.77 -9.24
N LYS A 138 -0.88 10.88 -9.87
CA LYS A 138 -0.97 10.62 -11.32
C LYS A 138 -2.27 9.89 -11.64
N ASN A 139 -2.70 9.94 -12.90
CA ASN A 139 -3.89 9.20 -13.37
C ASN A 139 -3.76 7.67 -13.21
N SER A 140 -2.54 7.13 -13.29
CA SER A 140 -2.28 5.70 -13.05
C SER A 140 -2.29 5.36 -11.56
N GLU A 141 -2.15 6.34 -10.68
CA GLU A 141 -2.09 6.11 -9.24
C GLU A 141 -3.49 6.06 -8.62
N THR A 142 -3.66 5.20 -7.63
CA THR A 142 -4.87 5.12 -6.81
C THR A 142 -4.51 5.13 -5.33
N VAL A 143 -5.33 5.79 -4.52
CA VAL A 143 -5.21 5.74 -3.06
C VAL A 143 -5.74 4.38 -2.60
N VAL A 144 -4.97 3.62 -1.83
CA VAL A 144 -5.38 2.30 -1.34
C VAL A 144 -5.89 2.37 0.09
N MET A 145 -5.13 3.02 0.98
CA MET A 145 -5.53 3.25 2.37
C MET A 145 -4.63 4.30 3.02
N LEU A 146 -5.06 4.81 4.17
CA LEU A 146 -4.17 5.53 5.08
C LEU A 146 -3.66 4.60 6.17
N ILE A 147 -2.47 4.87 6.70
CA ILE A 147 -1.98 4.29 7.95
C ILE A 147 -1.46 5.40 8.85
N CYS A 148 -2.16 5.64 9.96
CA CYS A 148 -1.69 6.51 11.02
C CYS A 148 -0.61 5.78 11.82
N LEU A 149 0.51 6.45 12.12
CA LEU A 149 1.60 5.93 12.95
C LEU A 149 1.88 6.88 14.12
N GLY A 150 1.98 6.32 15.33
CA GLY A 150 2.27 7.07 16.54
C GLY A 150 2.52 6.14 17.72
N TYR A 151 2.47 6.69 18.92
CA TYR A 151 2.62 5.92 20.16
C TYR A 151 1.28 5.89 20.87
N PHE A 152 0.89 4.70 21.35
CA PHE A 152 -0.35 4.56 22.09
C PHE A 152 -0.36 5.44 23.35
N ASP A 153 -1.42 6.23 23.48
CA ASP A 153 -1.70 7.00 24.69
C ASP A 153 -2.18 6.05 25.79
N ALA A 154 -1.29 5.76 26.75
CA ALA A 154 -1.55 4.85 27.86
C ALA A 154 -2.66 5.33 28.82
N SER A 155 -3.12 6.59 28.71
CA SER A 155 -4.28 7.08 29.44
C SER A 155 -5.61 6.64 28.80
N LYS A 156 -5.60 6.21 27.54
CA LYS A 156 -6.80 5.76 26.82
C LYS A 156 -7.01 4.26 27.02
N GLN A 157 -8.28 3.86 27.03
CA GLN A 157 -8.66 2.45 27.01
C GLN A 157 -9.17 2.08 25.61
N LEU A 158 -8.55 1.07 25.00
CA LEU A 158 -9.07 0.50 23.75
C LEU A 158 -10.21 -0.47 24.03
N TYR A 159 -11.15 -0.55 23.09
CA TYR A 159 -12.11 -1.64 23.07
C TYR A 159 -11.39 -3.00 23.02
N PRO A 160 -11.94 -4.04 23.65
CA PRO A 160 -11.41 -5.39 23.53
C PRO A 160 -11.26 -5.80 22.06
N ARG A 161 -10.17 -6.51 21.76
CA ARG A 161 -9.94 -7.06 20.41
C ARG A 161 -11.10 -7.99 20.06
N ARG A 162 -11.82 -7.66 18.98
CA ARG A 162 -12.85 -8.56 18.41
C ARG A 162 -12.22 -9.88 17.94
N PRO A 163 -12.93 -11.01 18.04
CA PRO A 163 -12.42 -12.32 17.65
C PRO A 163 -12.01 -12.34 16.17
N ARG A 164 -11.05 -13.22 15.83
CA ARG A 164 -10.69 -13.54 14.46
C ARG A 164 -11.28 -14.90 14.11
N ARG A 165 -11.80 -15.04 12.89
CA ARG A 165 -12.21 -16.33 12.35
C ARG A 165 -11.01 -17.25 12.29
N LEU A 166 -11.17 -18.48 12.76
CA LEU A 166 -10.08 -19.46 12.82
C LEU A 166 -10.02 -20.29 11.55
N TYR A 167 -8.93 -21.06 11.39
CA TYR A 167 -8.65 -21.88 10.20
C TYR A 167 -9.88 -22.65 9.68
N LYS A 168 -10.61 -23.33 10.58
CA LYS A 168 -11.80 -24.14 10.25
C LYS A 168 -12.95 -23.34 9.64
N GLU A 169 -13.03 -22.04 9.92
CA GLU A 169 -14.11 -21.17 9.42
C GLU A 169 -13.78 -20.52 8.07
N ILE A 170 -12.50 -20.38 7.72
CA ILE A 170 -12.05 -19.65 6.54
C ILE A 170 -11.34 -20.51 5.50
N THR A 171 -11.16 -21.81 5.77
CA THR A 171 -10.42 -22.72 4.89
C THR A 171 -11.31 -23.90 4.51
N THR A 172 -11.44 -24.13 3.20
CA THR A 172 -11.99 -25.36 2.63
C THR A 172 -10.84 -26.11 1.96
N ILE A 173 -10.63 -27.37 2.34
CA ILE A 173 -9.69 -28.26 1.65
C ILE A 173 -10.45 -28.86 0.47
N ILE A 174 -9.98 -28.59 -0.74
CA ILE A 174 -10.49 -29.15 -2.00
C ILE A 174 -9.50 -30.15 -2.58
#